data_AF-A0A7G8FJJ9-F1
#
_entry.id   AF-A0A7G8FJJ9-F1
#
_cell.length_a   1.000
_cell.length_b   1.000
_cell.length_c   1.000
_cell.angle_alpha   90.00
_cell.angle_beta   90.00
_cell.angle_gamma   90.00
#
_symmetry.space_group_name_H-M   'P 1'
#
loop_
_entity.id
_entity.type
_entity.pdbx_description
1 polymer ?
#
loop_
_entity_poly.entity_id
_entity_poly.type
_entity_poly.pdbx_seq_one_letter_code
_entity_poly.pdbx_strand_id
1 'polypeptide(L)'
;MDAANPLQQLLLRGLGTTTLVAERLRGVTQNWVSSGRLDPNEASALVDDVLKALRGETPELEQQMGRNLERNRDNLLQDFGVPSQKEVDELRGRIDRLEQQLRQMNRPE
;
A
#
# COMPACT_ATOMS: atom_id res chain seq x y z
N MET A 1 -11.51 -1.13 -15.75
CA MET A 1 -10.64 -2.06 -15.01
C MET A 1 -9.23 -1.54 -15.21
N ASP A 2 -8.73 -0.80 -14.23
CA ASP A 2 -7.40 -0.19 -14.28
C ASP A 2 -6.36 -1.26 -14.56
N ALA A 3 -5.55 -1.05 -15.59
CA ALA A 3 -4.39 -1.86 -15.88
C ALA A 3 -3.37 -1.61 -14.76
N ALA A 4 -3.59 -2.27 -13.62
CA ALA A 4 -2.68 -2.21 -12.48
C ALA A 4 -1.29 -2.53 -13.01
N ASN A 5 -0.40 -1.56 -12.88
CA ASN A 5 0.93 -1.57 -13.46
C ASN A 5 1.61 -2.90 -13.06
N PRO A 6 2.17 -3.69 -13.99
CA PRO A 6 2.73 -5.00 -13.70
C PRO A 6 3.82 -4.96 -12.60
N LEU A 7 4.48 -3.82 -12.42
CA LEU A 7 5.38 -3.55 -11.28
C LEU A 7 4.64 -3.63 -9.93
N GLN A 8 3.46 -3.02 -9.84
CA GLN A 8 2.61 -3.05 -8.65
C GLN A 8 2.10 -4.48 -8.39
N GLN A 9 1.78 -5.24 -9.44
CA GLN A 9 1.37 -6.64 -9.32
C GLN A 9 2.53 -7.54 -8.87
N LEU A 10 3.75 -7.30 -9.33
CA LEU A 10 4.95 -8.03 -8.90
C LEU A 10 5.30 -7.72 -7.44
N LEU A 11 5.18 -6.45 -7.04
CA LEU A 11 5.38 -6.01 -5.65
C LEU A 11 4.34 -6.64 -4.71
N LEU A 12 3.05 -6.61 -5.10
CA LEU A 12 1.94 -7.19 -4.34
C LEU A 12 2.01 -8.72 -4.25
N ARG A 13 2.66 -9.38 -5.20
CA ARG A 13 2.75 -10.85 -5.24
C ARG A 13 3.97 -11.41 -4.51
N GLY A 14 4.88 -10.55 -4.02
CA GLY A 14 6.05 -10.97 -3.24
C GLY A 14 6.95 -11.98 -3.97
N LEU A 15 6.87 -12.06 -5.30
CA LEU A 15 7.65 -13.02 -6.08
C LEU A 15 9.08 -12.50 -6.21
N GLY A 16 9.99 -13.10 -5.44
CA GLY A 16 11.43 -12.81 -5.36
C GLY A 16 12.23 -13.03 -6.64
N THR A 17 11.85 -12.37 -7.74
CA THR A 17 12.67 -12.26 -8.94
C THR A 17 13.31 -10.88 -8.98
N THR A 18 14.21 -10.62 -8.03
CA THR A 18 15.00 -9.38 -7.94
C THR A 18 15.69 -9.01 -9.26
N THR A 19 15.96 -9.99 -10.13
CA THR A 19 16.50 -9.82 -11.49
C THR A 19 15.54 -9.14 -12.46
N LEU A 20 14.23 -9.47 -12.43
CA LEU A 20 13.26 -8.87 -13.37
C LEU A 20 12.90 -7.43 -12.99
N VAL A 21 12.89 -7.14 -11.68
CA VAL A 21 12.66 -5.79 -11.14
C VAL A 21 13.80 -4.86 -11.52
N ALA A 22 15.06 -5.33 -11.46
CA ALA A 22 16.23 -4.55 -11.83
C ALA A 22 16.20 -4.08 -13.29
N GLU A 23 15.90 -4.99 -14.21
CA GLU A 23 15.84 -4.69 -15.64
C GLU A 23 14.72 -3.69 -15.96
N ARG A 24 13.55 -3.85 -15.32
CA ARG A 24 12.43 -2.93 -15.54
C ARG A 24 12.68 -1.55 -14.95
N LEU A 25 13.30 -1.49 -13.78
CA LEU A 25 13.67 -0.23 -13.14
C LEU A 25 14.67 0.55 -13.99
N ARG A 26 15.70 -0.12 -14.54
CA ARG A 26 16.63 0.49 -15.50
C ARG A 26 15.89 1.07 -16.71
N GLY A 27 14.95 0.32 -17.28
CA GLY A 27 14.16 0.78 -18.42
C GLY A 27 13.28 2.00 -18.13
N VAL A 28 12.61 2.05 -16.98
CA VAL A 28 11.78 3.22 -16.59
C VAL A 28 12.65 4.44 -16.33
N THR A 29 13.77 4.26 -15.63
CA THR A 29 14.67 5.36 -15.30
C THR A 29 15.33 5.92 -16.55
N GLN A 30 15.73 5.06 -17.50
CA GLN A 30 16.24 5.48 -18.80
C GLN A 30 15.20 6.28 -19.61
N ASN A 31 13.91 5.92 -19.53
CA ASN A 31 12.83 6.69 -20.15
C ASN A 31 12.65 8.08 -19.51
N TRP A 32 12.92 8.22 -18.21
CA TRP A 32 12.90 9.52 -17.54
C TRP A 32 14.09 10.38 -17.93
N VAL A 33 15.27 9.80 -18.11
CA VAL A 33 16.45 10.49 -18.65
C VAL A 33 16.21 10.93 -20.09
N SER A 34 15.71 10.05 -20.95
CA SER A 34 15.47 10.38 -22.36
C SER A 34 14.35 11.41 -22.56
N SER A 35 13.40 11.48 -21.63
CA SER A 35 12.36 12.52 -21.61
C SER A 35 12.79 13.82 -20.90
N GLY A 36 14.04 13.92 -20.46
CA GLY A 36 14.60 15.10 -19.78
C GLY A 36 14.02 15.36 -18.39
N ARG A 37 13.36 14.36 -17.79
CA ARG A 37 12.75 14.46 -16.45
C ARG A 37 13.72 14.12 -15.32
N LEU A 38 14.86 13.51 -15.65
CA LEU A 38 15.86 13.06 -14.69
C LEU A 38 17.27 13.18 -15.30
N ASP A 39 18.25 13.58 -14.50
CA ASP A 39 19.65 13.61 -14.93
C ASP A 39 20.22 12.18 -15.03
N PRO A 40 21.08 11.87 -16.01
CA PRO A 40 21.71 10.54 -16.14
C PRO A 40 22.47 10.07 -14.89
N ASN A 41 23.08 10.99 -14.13
CA ASN A 41 23.82 10.64 -12.92
C ASN A 41 22.87 10.29 -11.77
N GLU A 42 21.79 11.05 -11.63
CA GLU A 42 20.74 10.81 -10.62
C GLU A 42 19.97 9.52 -10.90
N ALA A 43 19.74 9.21 -12.17
CA ALA A 43 19.13 7.95 -12.61
C ALA A 43 19.89 6.72 -12.14
N SER A 44 21.21 6.75 -12.25
CA SER A 44 22.05 5.61 -11.86
C SER A 44 22.04 5.42 -10.34
N ALA A 45 22.12 6.53 -9.58
CA ALA A 45 22.02 6.50 -8.12
C ALA A 45 20.66 5.96 -7.64
N LEU A 46 19.56 6.40 -8.25
CA LEU A 46 18.21 5.95 -7.92
C LEU A 46 18.03 4.44 -8.15
N VAL A 47 18.53 3.92 -9.28
CA VAL A 47 18.49 2.48 -9.58
C VAL A 47 19.28 1.70 -8.53
N ASP A 48 20.48 2.16 -8.18
CA ASP A 48 21.34 1.50 -7.22
C ASP A 48 20.74 1.51 -5.80
N ASP A 49 20.12 2.60 -5.37
CA ASP A 49 19.50 2.72 -4.05
C ASP A 49 18.27 1.81 -3.90
N VAL A 50 17.42 1.74 -4.93
CA VAL A 50 16.27 0.83 -4.94
C VAL A 50 16.74 -0.63 -4.97
N LEU A 51 17.80 -0.96 -5.70
CA LEU A 51 18.36 -2.31 -5.70
C LEU A 51 18.99 -2.69 -4.37
N LYS A 52 19.69 -1.78 -3.70
CA LYS A 52 20.21 -1.99 -2.33
C LYS A 52 19.07 -2.22 -1.33
N ALA A 53 18.00 -1.44 -1.42
CA ALA A 53 16.82 -1.62 -0.57
C ALA A 53 16.16 -2.99 -0.79
N LEU A 54 16.02 -3.42 -2.04
CA LEU A 54 15.47 -4.74 -2.37
C LEU A 54 16.36 -5.92 -1.95
N ARG A 55 17.67 -5.69 -1.79
CA ARG A 55 18.63 -6.68 -1.27
C ARG A 55 18.68 -6.71 0.26
N GLY A 56 17.95 -5.82 0.95
CA GLY A 56 18.02 -5.68 2.40
C GLY A 56 19.34 -5.07 2.89
N GLU A 57 20.09 -4.39 2.00
CA GLU A 57 21.38 -3.77 2.34
C GLU A 57 21.20 -2.42 3.05
N THR A 58 19.97 -1.93 3.22
CA THR A 58 19.63 -0.67 3.93
C THR A 58 18.78 -0.93 5.18
N PRO A 59 19.35 -1.47 6.26
CA PRO A 59 18.63 -1.75 7.51
C PRO A 59 18.09 -0.48 8.19
N GLU A 60 18.71 0.68 7.97
CA GLU A 60 18.27 1.97 8.51
C GLU A 60 16.96 2.45 7.86
N LEU A 61 16.80 2.15 6.57
CA LEU A 61 15.66 2.52 5.75
C LEU A 61 14.46 1.61 6.09
N GLU A 62 14.72 0.31 6.32
CA GLU A 62 13.73 -0.62 6.87
C GLU A 62 13.26 -0.20 8.27
N GLN A 63 14.16 0.19 9.17
CA GLN A 63 13.77 0.65 10.51
C GLN A 63 12.98 1.96 10.47
N GLN A 64 13.33 2.89 9.60
CA GLN A 64 12.60 4.15 9.45
C GLN A 64 11.24 3.95 8.79
N MET A 65 11.16 3.13 7.73
CA MET A 65 9.91 2.76 7.09
C MET A 65 9.02 1.95 8.02
N GLY A 66 9.55 0.96 8.74
CA GLY A 66 8.80 0.17 9.71
C GLY A 66 8.15 1.03 10.78
N ARG A 67 8.90 1.95 11.39
CA ARG A 67 8.36 2.88 12.40
C ARG A 67 7.28 3.81 11.84
N ASN A 68 7.43 4.29 10.60
CA ASN A 68 6.44 5.16 9.97
C ASN A 68 5.19 4.38 9.54
N LEU A 69 5.37 3.17 9.03
CA LEU A 69 4.30 2.27 8.63
C LEU A 69 3.47 1.82 9.83
N GLU A 70 4.10 1.50 10.97
CA GLU A 70 3.41 1.18 12.22
C GLU A 70 2.57 2.35 12.74
N ARG A 71 3.11 3.57 12.69
CA ARG A 71 2.41 4.77 13.15
C ARG A 71 1.25 5.19 12.26
N ASN A 72 1.39 4.99 10.95
CA ASN A 72 0.39 5.39 9.97
C ASN A 72 -0.47 4.22 9.49
N ARG A 73 -0.33 3.03 10.10
CA ARG A 73 -1.04 1.82 9.70
C ARG A 73 -2.55 2.07 9.63
N ASP A 74 -3.11 2.72 10.64
CA ASP A 74 -4.55 2.95 10.72
C ASP A 74 -5.03 3.89 9.62
N ASN A 75 -4.25 4.92 9.29
CA ASN A 75 -4.54 5.81 8.17
C ASN A 75 -4.44 5.08 6.83
N LEU A 76 -3.42 4.24 6.65
CA LEU A 76 -3.26 3.43 5.44
C LEU A 76 -4.42 2.44 5.28
N LEU A 77 -4.83 1.77 6.35
CA LEU A 77 -5.98 0.86 6.33
C LEU A 77 -7.27 1.59 5.97
N GLN A 78 -7.47 2.81 6.48
CA GLN A 78 -8.59 3.67 6.08
C GLN A 78 -8.52 4.09 4.61
N ASP A 79 -7.35 4.47 4.10
CA ASP A 79 -7.13 4.83 2.69
C ASP A 79 -7.39 3.63 1.75
N PHE A 80 -7.10 2.41 2.21
CA PHE A 80 -7.42 1.16 1.51
C PHE A 80 -8.89 0.73 1.68
N GLY A 81 -9.71 1.51 2.39
CA GLY A 81 -11.13 1.23 2.59
C GLY A 81 -11.39 0.07 3.56
N VAL A 82 -10.42 -0.30 4.39
CA VAL A 82 -10.60 -1.29 5.45
C VAL A 82 -11.28 -0.58 6.64
N PRO A 83 -12.53 -0.92 7.00
CA PRO A 83 -13.21 -0.30 8.12
C PRO A 83 -12.50 -0.65 9.43
N SER A 84 -12.37 0.34 10.31
CA SER A 84 -11.82 0.14 11.64
C SER A 84 -12.78 -0.69 12.49
N GLN A 85 -12.24 -1.43 13.47
CA GLN A 85 -13.08 -2.21 14.40
C GLN A 85 -14.10 -1.33 15.13
N LYS A 86 -13.73 -0.09 15.45
CA LYS A 86 -14.62 0.87 16.09
C LYS A 86 -15.84 1.21 15.22
N GLU A 87 -15.64 1.40 13.92
CA GLU A 87 -16.75 1.68 12.99
C GLU A 87 -17.67 0.46 12.85
N VAL A 88 -17.09 -0.75 12.82
CA VAL A 88 -17.85 -2.00 12.80
C VAL A 88 -18.69 -2.15 14.08
N ASP A 89 -18.12 -1.89 15.24
CA ASP A 89 -18.80 -1.97 16.53
C ASP A 89 -19.92 -0.93 16.65
N GLU A 90 -19.70 0.29 16.16
CA GLU A 90 -20.73 1.34 16.13
C GLU A 90 -21.91 0.94 15.23
N LEU A 91 -21.62 0.42 14.03
CA LEU A 91 -22.64 -0.05 13.11
C LEU A 91 -23.44 -1.23 13.71
N ARG A 92 -22.76 -2.16 14.39
CA ARG A 92 -23.43 -3.26 15.09
C ARG A 92 -24.38 -2.74 16.17
N GLY A 93 -23.95 -1.80 16.99
CA GLY A 93 -24.81 -1.19 18.00
C GLY A 93 -26.00 -0.41 17.40
N ARG A 94 -25.83 0.21 16.22
CA ARG A 94 -26.92 0.86 15.49
C ARG A 94 -27.94 -0.16 14.99
N ILE A 95 -27.49 -1.31 14.48
CA ILE A 95 -28.35 -2.41 14.03
C ILE A 95 -29.14 -2.97 15.22
N ASP A 96 -28.50 -3.25 16.34
CA ASP A 96 -29.16 -3.79 17.53
C ASP A 96 -30.32 -2.88 18.01
N ARG A 97 -30.11 -1.56 17.99
CA ARG A 97 -31.16 -0.58 18.34
C ARG A 97 -32.32 -0.59 17.36
N LEU A 98 -32.05 -0.67 16.05
CA LEU A 98 -33.08 -0.74 15.02
C LEU A 98 -33.89 -2.03 15.15
N GLU A 99 -33.23 -3.17 15.40
CA GLU A 99 -33.91 -4.43 15.65
C GLU A 99 -34.81 -4.37 16.87
N GLN A 100 -34.35 -3.73 17.95
CA GLN A 100 -35.15 -3.56 19.16
C GLN A 100 -36.36 -2.65 18.94
N GLN A 101 -36.24 -1.60 18.13
CA GLN A 101 -37.35 -0.73 17.74
C GLN A 101 -38.37 -1.48 16.87
N LEU A 102 -37.91 -2.24 15.87
CA LEU A 102 -38.76 -3.08 15.02
C LEU A 102 -39.55 -4.11 15.84
N ARG A 103 -38.91 -4.75 16.83
CA ARG A 103 -39.59 -5.71 17.72
C ARG A 103 -40.66 -5.06 18.58
N GLN A 104 -40.46 -3.82 19.02
CA GLN A 104 -41.45 -3.07 19.78
C GLN A 104 -42.66 -2.69 18.92
N MET A 105 -42.42 -2.25 17.67
CA MET A 105 -43.50 -1.90 16.73
C MET A 105 -44.30 -3.13 16.25
N ASN A 106 -43.65 -4.29 16.10
CA ASN A 106 -44.29 -5.53 15.67
C ASN A 106 -44.90 -6.34 16.81
N ARG A 107 -44.94 -5.80 18.04
CA ARG A 107 -45.58 -6.50 19.16
C ARG A 107 -47.10 -6.40 18.96
N PRO A 108 -47.81 -7.51 18.69
CA PRO A 108 -49.27 -7.47 18.62
C PRO A 108 -49.82 -7.13 20.00
N GLU A 109 -50.85 -6.29 20.04
CA GLU A 109 -51.63 -6.04 21.26
C GLU A 109 -52.31 -7.31 21.78
#